data_AF-A0A5D0UG39-F1
#
_entry.id   AF-A0A5D0UG39-F1
#
_cell.length_a   1.000
_cell.length_b   1.000
_cell.length_c   1.000
_cell.angle_alpha   90.00
_cell.angle_beta   90.00
_cell.angle_gamma   90.00
#
_symmetry.space_group_name_H-M   'P 1'
#
loop_
_entity.id
_entity.type
_entity.pdbx_description
1 polymer ?
#
loop_
_entity_poly.entity_id
_entity_poly.type
_entity_poly.pdbx_seq_one_letter_code
_entity_poly.pdbx_strand_id
1 'polypeptide(L)' 'MGDSGGGGAVPEEMLREVAVPVLVLDGGDSPAWMRDIAARTAELLPAGTHRTLPGQTHDVAPDALAPVLSEFLTT' A
#
# COMPACT_ATOMS: atom_id res chain seq x y z
N MET A 1 -23.81 5.15 7.74
CA MET A 1 -22.65 4.55 7.06
C MET A 1 -23.16 3.26 6.46
N GLY A 2 -23.55 3.30 5.18
CA GLY A 2 -24.33 2.25 4.54
C GLY A 2 -23.49 1.04 4.15
N ASP A 3 -23.88 -0.08 4.74
CA ASP A 3 -23.60 -1.48 4.48
C ASP A 3 -23.91 -1.91 3.03
N SER A 4 -23.08 -1.44 2.09
CA SER A 4 -22.93 -2.12 0.79
C SER A 4 -22.17 -3.42 1.03
N GLY A 5 -22.86 -4.56 1.00
CA GLY A 5 -22.39 -5.90 1.36
C GLY A 5 -21.22 -6.44 0.53
N GLY A 6 -20.05 -5.86 0.70
CA GLY A 6 -18.82 -6.21 0.01
C GLY A 6 -17.72 -5.21 0.32
N GLY A 7 -17.30 -5.11 1.59
CA GLY A 7 -15.95 -4.60 1.86
C GLY A 7 -15.01 -5.53 1.12
N GLY A 8 -14.47 -5.07 -0.02
CA GLY A 8 -13.75 -5.93 -0.97
C GLY A 8 -12.64 -6.67 -0.25
N ALA A 9 -12.77 -7.98 -0.11
CA ALA A 9 -11.72 -8.80 0.46
C ALA A 9 -10.44 -8.62 -0.38
N VAL A 10 -9.29 -8.63 0.28
CA VAL A 10 -8.00 -8.58 -0.42
C VAL A 10 -7.92 -9.78 -1.36
N PRO A 11 -7.69 -9.59 -2.67
CA PRO A 11 -7.70 -10.68 -3.66
C PRO A 11 -6.39 -11.47 -3.59
N GLU A 12 -6.25 -12.32 -2.57
CA GLU A 12 -4.96 -12.91 -2.21
C GLU A 12 -4.32 -13.74 -3.32
N GLU A 13 -5.11 -14.55 -4.03
CA GLU A 13 -4.60 -15.39 -5.13
C GLU A 13 -4.01 -14.53 -6.25
N MET A 14 -4.68 -13.43 -6.60
CA MET A 14 -4.21 -12.49 -7.63
C MET A 14 -2.91 -11.78 -7.21
N LEU A 15 -2.79 -11.37 -5.94
CA LEU A 15 -1.57 -10.73 -5.44
C LEU A 15 -0.37 -11.68 -5.51
N ARG A 16 -0.57 -12.98 -5.24
CA ARG A 16 0.49 -13.99 -5.31
C ARG A 16 1.01 -14.23 -6.73
N GLU A 17 0.25 -13.87 -7.75
CA GLU A 17 0.66 -14.02 -9.16
C GLU A 17 1.55 -12.86 -9.66
N VAL A 18 1.68 -11.76 -8.91
CA VAL A 18 2.49 -10.61 -9.32
C VAL A 18 3.98 -10.89 -9.12
N ALA A 19 4.68 -11.21 -10.21
CA ALA A 19 6.08 -11.64 -10.18
C ALA A 19 7.12 -10.51 -10.28
N VAL A 20 6.69 -9.26 -10.46
CA VAL A 20 7.59 -8.09 -10.51
C VAL A 20 7.76 -7.47 -9.12
N PRO A 21 8.85 -6.72 -8.86
CA PRO A 21 8.96 -5.94 -7.63
C PRO A 21 7.79 -4.98 -7.46
N VAL A 22 7.22 -4.91 -6.25
CA VAL A 22 6.10 -4.01 -5.93
C VAL A 22 6.38 -3.24 -4.66
N LEU A 23 6.20 -1.92 -4.73
CA LEU A 23 6.19 -1.05 -3.56
C LEU A 23 4.74 -0.70 -3.19
N VAL A 24 4.37 -0.98 -1.94
CA VAL A 24 3.09 -0.61 -1.33
C VAL A 24 3.34 0.49 -0.30
N LEU A 25 2.61 1.59 -0.40
CA LEU A 25 2.76 2.76 0.46
C LEU A 25 1.46 3.09 1.19
N ASP A 26 1.58 3.57 2.42
CA ASP A 26 0.50 4.26 3.13
C ASP A 26 1.03 5.52 3.82
N GLY A 27 0.11 6.42 4.19
CA GLY A 27 0.41 7.55 5.05
C GLY A 27 0.29 7.17 6.53
N GLY A 28 1.25 7.59 7.36
CA GLY A 28 1.28 7.29 8.80
C GLY A 28 0.05 7.76 9.57
N ASP A 29 -0.60 8.83 9.12
CA ASP A 29 -1.80 9.41 9.72
C ASP A 29 -3.09 8.91 9.04
N SER A 30 -3.00 7.93 8.15
CA SER A 30 -4.17 7.27 7.56
C SER A 30 -4.98 6.50 8.63
N PRO A 31 -6.27 6.22 8.40
CA PRO A 31 -7.01 5.28 9.23
C PRO A 31 -6.28 3.93 9.36
N ALA A 32 -6.33 3.32 10.55
CA ALA A 32 -5.60 2.07 10.83
C ALA A 32 -5.91 0.96 9.83
N TRP A 33 -7.18 0.79 9.47
CA TRP A 33 -7.62 -0.22 8.51
C TRP A 33 -6.95 -0.07 7.13
N MET A 34 -6.59 1.14 6.70
CA MET A 34 -5.88 1.34 5.43
C MET A 34 -4.43 0.88 5.52
N ARG A 35 -3.77 1.18 6.65
CA ARG A 35 -2.40 0.71 6.91
C ARG A 35 -2.35 -0.81 7.05
N ASP A 36 -3.35 -1.40 7.71
CA ASP A 36 -3.48 -2.85 7.84
C ASP A 36 -3.65 -3.53 6.48
N ILE A 37 -4.46 -2.95 5.59
CA ILE A 37 -4.63 -3.43 4.21
C ILE A 37 -3.33 -3.27 3.42
N ALA A 38 -2.65 -2.12 3.50
CA ALA A 38 -1.38 -1.89 2.79
C ALA A 38 -0.30 -2.90 3.21
N ALA A 39 -0.14 -3.12 4.51
CA ALA A 39 0.77 -4.13 5.04
C ALA A 39 0.39 -5.54 4.53
N ARG A 40 -0.89 -5.92 4.64
CA ARG A 40 -1.38 -7.22 4.16
C ARG A 40 -1.18 -7.42 2.66
N THR A 41 -1.39 -6.38 1.85
CA THR A 41 -1.15 -6.42 0.41
C THR A 41 0.32 -6.70 0.12
N ALA A 42 1.25 -6.03 0.82
CA ALA A 42 2.68 -6.27 0.65
C ALA A 42 3.10 -7.68 1.06
N GLU A 43 2.55 -8.23 2.15
CA GLU A 43 2.83 -9.61 2.60
C GLU A 43 2.42 -10.67 1.58
N LEU A 44 1.37 -10.41 0.80
CA LEU A 44 0.85 -11.35 -0.19
C LEU A 44 1.62 -11.31 -1.52
N LEU A 45 2.37 -10.24 -1.76
CA LEU A 45 3.17 -10.04 -2.96
C LEU A 45 4.51 -10.78 -2.83
N PRO A 46 4.89 -11.68 -3.76
CA PRO A 46 6.15 -12.43 -3.69
C PRO A 46 7.41 -11.55 -3.61
N ALA A 47 7.35 -10.36 -4.21
CA ALA A 47 8.41 -9.34 -4.17
C ALA A 47 7.86 -7.99 -3.66
N GLY A 48 6.97 -8.04 -2.65
CA GLY A 48 6.36 -6.88 -2.03
C GLY A 48 7.27 -6.19 -1.02
N THR A 49 7.32 -4.86 -1.07
CA THR A 49 7.91 -4.00 -0.03
C THR A 49 6.85 -3.03 0.48
N HIS A 50 6.69 -2.95 1.80
CA HIS A 50 5.80 -1.97 2.45
C HIS A 50 6.61 -0.83 3.06
N ARG A 51 6.13 0.42 2.89
CA ARG A 51 6.65 1.57 3.62
C ARG A 51 5.51 2.50 4.04
N THR A 52 5.55 2.95 5.29
CA THR A 52 4.68 4.01 5.81
C THR A 52 5.38 5.36 5.72
N LEU A 53 4.69 6.38 5.21
CA LEU A 53 5.18 7.75 5.11
C LEU A 53 4.75 8.56 6.34
N PRO A 54 5.66 8.88 7.28
CA PRO A 54 5.30 9.54 8.54
C PRO A 54 4.63 10.90 8.33
N GLY A 55 3.58 11.18 9.11
CA GLY A 55 2.85 12.46 9.05
C GLY A 55 2.03 12.69 7.78
N GLN A 56 1.90 11.67 6.91
CA GLN A 56 1.05 11.75 5.72
C GLN A 56 -0.31 11.14 5.99
N THR A 57 -1.37 11.78 5.49
CA THR A 57 -2.72 11.23 5.54
C THR A 57 -2.94 10.21 4.42
N HIS A 58 -4.18 9.77 4.19
CA HIS A 58 -4.51 8.94 3.02
C HIS A 58 -4.22 9.69 1.70
N ASP A 59 -4.38 11.01 1.70
CA ASP A 59 -3.95 11.89 0.61
C ASP A 59 -2.50 12.31 0.86
N VAL A 60 -1.56 11.53 0.32
CA VAL A 60 -0.12 11.74 0.49
C VAL A 60 0.34 12.93 -0.35
N ALA A 61 1.10 13.85 0.25
CA ALA A 61 1.64 15.00 -0.46
C ALA A 61 2.65 14.58 -1.56
N PRO A 62 2.62 15.19 -2.75
CA PRO A 62 3.55 14.89 -3.84
C PRO A 62 5.03 14.97 -3.43
N ASP A 63 5.39 15.98 -2.61
CA ASP A 63 6.77 16.18 -2.15
C ASP A 63 7.28 15.06 -1.23
N ALA A 64 6.37 14.39 -0.51
CA ALA A 64 6.71 13.21 0.29
C ALA A 64 6.78 11.92 -0.56
N LEU A 65 5.95 11.83 -1.60
CA LEU A 65 5.83 10.66 -2.47
C LEU A 65 6.96 10.55 -3.49
N ALA A 66 7.30 11.67 -4.15
CA ALA A 66 8.27 11.72 -5.24
C ALA A 66 9.64 11.09 -4.95
N PRO A 67 10.32 11.36 -3.80
CA PRO A 67 11.62 10.75 -3.52
C PRO A 67 11.53 9.23 -3.34
N VAL A 68 10.44 8.73 -2.74
CA VAL A 68 10.24 7.29 -2.49
C VAL A 68 10.01 6.53 -3.79
N LEU A 69 9.21 7.09 -4.70
CA LEU A 69 9.04 6.52 -6.04
C LEU A 69 10.36 6.55 -6.84
N SER A 70 11.12 7.63 -6.73
CA SER A 70 12.40 7.77 -7.46
C SER A 70 13.42 6.71 -7.00
N GLU A 71 13.52 6.46 -5.70
CA GLU A 71 14.38 5.42 -5.13
C GLU A 71 13.98 4.03 -5.65
N PHE A 72 12.68 3.72 -5.60
CA PHE A 72 12.18 2.41 -6.00
C PHE A 72 12.37 2.12 -7.50
N LEU A 73 12.16 3.13 -8.36
CA LEU A 73 12.23 2.97 -9.81
C LEU A 73 13.66 2.98 -10.37
N THR A 74 14.65 3.34 -9.55
CA THR A 74 16.08 3.38 -9.95
C THR A 74 16.90 2.23 -9.36
N THR A 75 16.24 1.33 -8.62
CA THR A 75 16.81 0.08 -8.11
C THR A 75 16.58 -1.04 -9.12
#